data_AF-A0A9E7B719-F1
#
_entry.id   AF-A0A9E7B719-F1
#
_cell.length_a   1.000
_cell.length_b   1.000
_cell.length_c   1.000
_cell.angle_alpha   90.00
_cell.angle_beta   90.00
_cell.angle_gamma   90.00
#
_symmetry.space_group_name_H-M   'P 1'
#
loop_
_entity.id
_entity.type
_entity.pdbx_description
1 polymer ?
#
loop_
_entity_poly.entity_id
_entity_poly.type
_entity_poly.pdbx_seq_one_letter_code
_entity_poly.pdbx_strand_id
1 'polypeptide(L)'
;MNFHKVKSLLLLLSVVTLFTFRVTGQSSDNEDDNQTLEMGIQILKRYFYEDNQWYITKPSVAKDVKGLINFIEDAPIDTVISNIFNSFSQDQTYVFRLPENVEDSLTVPGFYPFPQVQQRITIISKELEKEFENRQVQVPASLLTNLDTKLKLIPEGKGIQLFTQSIYSMPADLQIPEVIPDSVLNSAEKFQKLVRLDSIRTVYIEQKRINYNDSIKAVYVDSLTNVYGRRAYQEELNYQIKRFSDSVKVNNYNVLREYNEAVVNSVNDSISLVLETLAQYADFIDSTRITMFNLSGNSAEIGLNSGSERFSRFWLKNVQNDSLSVLVRSVGKRGMFMLIDDGVTISRYKPKETKDFDFRSLEKNISSLTSVGKSYEVQTPWVIGGEGNVGFSQTYLQNWKKGGQSAISSLIVLKGFANYRRADGHIKWDNSSEFRNGWIRPGGKEEQLQKNDDKFEFTSRFG
;
A
#
# COMPACT_ATOMS: atom_id res chain seq x y z
N MET A 1 -79.12 -36.50 -35.67
CA MET A 1 -79.56 -36.37 -34.26
C MET A 1 -78.95 -37.50 -33.47
N ASN A 2 -78.40 -37.20 -32.28
CA ASN A 2 -77.83 -38.10 -31.26
C ASN A 2 -76.33 -38.44 -31.35
N PHE A 3 -75.50 -37.42 -31.12
CA PHE A 3 -74.12 -37.56 -30.62
C PHE A 3 -74.11 -37.39 -29.10
N HIS A 4 -74.20 -38.51 -28.38
CA HIS A 4 -73.96 -38.58 -26.94
C HIS A 4 -73.05 -39.75 -26.64
N LYS A 5 -71.74 -39.46 -26.60
CA LYS A 5 -70.69 -40.12 -25.81
C LYS A 5 -69.37 -39.46 -26.18
N VAL A 6 -68.95 -38.49 -25.37
CA VAL A 6 -67.59 -38.15 -24.92
C VAL A 6 -67.71 -36.75 -24.29
N LYS A 7 -68.11 -36.72 -23.02
CA LYS A 7 -68.01 -35.55 -22.13
C LYS A 7 -67.49 -36.05 -20.80
N SER A 8 -66.17 -36.17 -20.67
CA SER A 8 -65.42 -36.13 -19.41
C SER A 8 -63.94 -36.43 -19.66
N LEU A 9 -63.24 -35.59 -20.44
CA LEU A 9 -61.78 -35.44 -20.35
C LEU A 9 -61.31 -34.22 -21.16
N LEU A 10 -61.71 -33.02 -20.76
CA LEU A 10 -61.16 -31.78 -21.32
C LEU A 10 -61.33 -30.66 -20.28
N LEU A 11 -60.57 -30.82 -19.20
CA LEU A 11 -60.39 -29.81 -18.16
C LEU A 11 -58.88 -29.74 -17.88
N LEU A 12 -58.11 -29.36 -18.92
CA LEU A 12 -56.68 -29.06 -18.82
C LEU A 12 -56.18 -28.37 -20.10
N LEU A 13 -56.76 -27.21 -20.45
CA LEU A 13 -56.07 -26.16 -21.20
C LEU A 13 -56.93 -24.90 -21.26
N SER A 14 -56.89 -24.10 -20.19
CA SER A 14 -57.30 -22.70 -20.26
C SER A 14 -56.27 -21.89 -19.48
N VAL A 15 -55.44 -21.15 -20.20
CA VAL A 15 -54.83 -19.85 -19.90
C VAL A 15 -53.57 -19.75 -20.77
N VAL A 16 -53.76 -19.43 -22.05
CA VAL A 16 -52.80 -18.65 -22.82
C VAL A 16 -53.65 -17.84 -23.78
N THR A 17 -53.88 -16.57 -23.45
CA THR A 17 -53.89 -15.46 -24.41
C THR A 17 -54.17 -14.14 -23.69
N LEU A 18 -53.29 -13.18 -23.97
CA LEU A 18 -53.49 -11.72 -23.94
C LEU A 18 -53.39 -11.02 -22.58
N PHE A 19 -52.15 -10.78 -22.16
CA PHE A 19 -51.79 -9.48 -21.58
C PHE A 19 -50.91 -8.72 -22.56
N THR A 20 -51.48 -7.69 -23.18
CA THR A 20 -50.75 -6.61 -23.83
C THR A 20 -50.16 -5.71 -22.76
N PHE A 21 -48.84 -5.74 -22.56
CA PHE A 21 -48.16 -4.66 -21.85
C PHE A 21 -47.74 -3.58 -22.84
N ARG A 22 -48.23 -2.36 -22.60
CA ARG A 22 -47.67 -1.15 -23.19
C ARG A 22 -46.41 -0.77 -22.42
N VAL A 23 -45.41 -0.41 -23.22
CA VAL A 23 -44.14 0.26 -22.92
C VAL A 23 -44.18 1.20 -21.71
N THR A 24 -43.35 0.90 -20.72
CA THR A 24 -42.75 1.85 -19.78
C THR A 24 -41.35 1.37 -19.40
N GLY A 25 -40.34 2.21 -19.65
CA GLY A 25 -39.09 2.27 -18.88
C GLY A 25 -37.99 1.24 -19.21
N GLN A 26 -37.05 1.60 -20.08
CA GLN A 26 -35.71 1.00 -20.14
C GLN A 26 -34.95 1.30 -18.85
N SER A 27 -34.55 0.26 -18.10
CA SER A 27 -33.29 0.15 -17.29
C SER A 27 -33.24 -1.00 -16.26
N SER A 28 -34.25 -1.87 -16.13
CA SER A 28 -34.25 -2.94 -15.10
C SER A 28 -33.76 -4.33 -15.53
N ASP A 29 -33.70 -4.66 -16.82
CA ASP A 29 -33.41 -6.04 -17.27
C ASP A 29 -32.01 -6.56 -16.88
N ASN A 30 -31.03 -5.68 -16.73
CA ASN A 30 -29.65 -6.11 -16.45
C ASN A 30 -29.41 -6.55 -14.99
N GLU A 31 -30.22 -6.09 -14.02
CA GLU A 31 -30.03 -6.47 -12.61
C GLU A 31 -30.61 -7.86 -12.33
N ASP A 32 -31.78 -8.17 -12.88
CA ASP A 32 -32.44 -9.48 -12.72
C ASP A 32 -31.66 -10.62 -13.42
N ASP A 33 -31.06 -10.33 -14.59
CA ASP A 33 -30.24 -11.31 -15.32
C ASP A 33 -28.93 -11.64 -14.58
N ASN A 34 -28.29 -10.64 -13.97
CA ASN A 34 -27.08 -10.85 -13.15
C ASN A 34 -27.37 -11.65 -11.88
N GLN A 35 -28.47 -11.35 -11.19
CA GLN A 35 -28.88 -12.12 -10.01
C GLN A 35 -29.20 -13.59 -10.37
N THR A 36 -29.84 -13.81 -11.52
CA THR A 36 -30.15 -15.16 -12.01
C THR A 36 -28.88 -15.95 -12.33
N LEU A 37 -27.89 -15.30 -12.95
CA LEU A 37 -26.58 -15.89 -13.22
C LEU A 37 -25.83 -16.24 -11.93
N GLU A 38 -25.79 -15.32 -10.96
CA GLU A 38 -25.16 -15.54 -9.65
C GLU A 38 -25.78 -16.72 -8.92
N MET A 39 -27.11 -16.82 -8.90
CA MET A 39 -27.83 -17.96 -8.31
C MET A 39 -27.46 -19.28 -9.01
N GLY A 40 -27.38 -19.29 -10.35
CA GLY A 40 -26.94 -20.45 -11.13
C GLY A 40 -25.53 -20.90 -10.78
N ILE A 41 -24.60 -19.96 -10.61
CA ILE A 41 -23.21 -20.25 -10.22
C ILE A 41 -23.15 -20.82 -8.81
N GLN A 42 -23.89 -20.24 -7.85
CA GLN A 42 -23.93 -20.76 -6.47
C GLN A 42 -24.44 -22.21 -6.41
N ILE A 43 -25.48 -22.53 -7.20
CA ILE A 43 -25.99 -23.89 -7.30
C ILE A 43 -24.89 -24.83 -7.82
N LEU A 44 -24.19 -24.47 -8.90
CA LEU A 44 -23.12 -25.31 -9.44
C LEU A 44 -21.96 -25.46 -8.44
N LYS A 45 -21.57 -24.40 -7.72
CA LYS A 45 -20.54 -24.47 -6.68
C LYS A 45 -20.89 -25.46 -5.57
N ARG A 46 -22.13 -25.46 -5.11
CA ARG A 46 -22.62 -26.39 -4.08
C ARG A 46 -22.44 -27.86 -4.46
N TYR A 47 -22.56 -28.22 -5.74
CA TYR A 47 -22.45 -29.61 -6.20
C TYR A 47 -21.06 -30.01 -6.70
N PHE A 48 -20.25 -29.05 -7.15
CA PHE A 48 -18.96 -29.34 -7.79
C PHE A 48 -17.74 -28.91 -6.97
N TYR A 49 -17.87 -27.96 -6.04
CA TYR A 49 -16.78 -27.46 -5.18
C TYR A 49 -16.86 -27.93 -3.73
N GLU A 50 -18.07 -28.03 -3.18
CA GLU A 50 -18.29 -28.40 -1.78
C GLU A 50 -18.35 -29.92 -1.58
N ASP A 51 -17.84 -30.41 -0.44
CA ASP A 51 -17.91 -31.82 -0.06
C ASP A 51 -19.31 -32.17 0.48
N ASN A 52 -20.27 -32.33 -0.44
CA ASN A 52 -21.70 -32.39 -0.11
C ASN A 52 -22.36 -33.76 -0.29
N GLN A 53 -21.65 -34.88 -0.14
CA GLN A 53 -22.18 -36.25 -0.33
C GLN A 53 -22.73 -36.54 -1.75
N TRP A 54 -22.58 -35.60 -2.69
CA TRP A 54 -22.90 -35.77 -4.09
C TRP A 54 -21.65 -36.21 -4.85
N TYR A 55 -21.77 -37.28 -5.63
CA TYR A 55 -20.63 -37.88 -6.34
C TYR A 55 -20.69 -37.53 -7.84
N ILE A 56 -19.58 -37.00 -8.34
CA ILE A 56 -19.42 -36.65 -9.75
C ILE A 56 -19.20 -37.95 -10.55
N THR A 57 -20.10 -38.21 -11.49
CA THR A 57 -20.06 -39.43 -12.33
C THR A 57 -18.98 -39.39 -13.41
N LYS A 58 -18.63 -38.19 -13.90
CA LYS A 58 -17.60 -37.97 -14.92
C LYS A 58 -16.63 -36.87 -14.47
N PRO A 59 -15.37 -37.21 -14.16
CA PRO A 59 -14.38 -36.22 -13.74
C PRO A 59 -14.14 -35.09 -14.75
N SER A 60 -14.27 -35.35 -16.06
CA SER A 60 -14.16 -34.33 -17.09
C SER A 60 -15.23 -33.24 -16.97
N VAL A 61 -16.48 -33.63 -16.68
CA VAL A 61 -17.60 -32.67 -16.51
C VAL A 61 -17.34 -31.77 -15.31
N ALA A 62 -16.82 -32.32 -14.20
CA ALA A 62 -16.46 -31.48 -13.06
C ALA A 62 -15.35 -30.50 -13.39
N LYS A 63 -14.34 -30.92 -14.16
CA LYS A 63 -13.28 -30.02 -14.63
C LYS A 63 -13.85 -28.90 -15.51
N ASP A 64 -14.72 -29.24 -16.45
CA ASP A 64 -15.30 -28.29 -17.40
C ASP A 64 -16.25 -27.30 -16.71
N VAL A 65 -17.10 -27.77 -15.79
CA VAL A 65 -18.01 -26.92 -14.99
C VAL A 65 -17.21 -25.98 -14.08
N LYS A 66 -16.16 -26.48 -13.41
CA LYS A 66 -15.25 -25.62 -12.62
C LYS A 66 -14.56 -24.57 -13.49
N GLY A 67 -14.10 -24.97 -14.68
CA GLY A 67 -13.50 -24.06 -15.66
C GLY A 67 -14.47 -22.97 -16.11
N LEU A 68 -15.74 -23.30 -16.36
CA LEU A 68 -16.77 -22.33 -16.74
C LEU A 68 -17.10 -21.36 -15.62
N ILE A 69 -17.22 -21.84 -14.37
CA ILE A 69 -17.42 -20.99 -13.19
C ILE A 69 -16.27 -19.99 -13.06
N ASN A 70 -15.03 -20.48 -13.12
CA ASN A 70 -13.83 -19.65 -13.02
C ASN A 70 -13.76 -18.63 -14.19
N PHE A 71 -14.09 -19.03 -15.42
CA PHE A 71 -14.12 -18.10 -16.55
C PHE A 71 -15.13 -16.95 -16.39
N ILE A 72 -16.27 -17.20 -15.73
CA ILE A 72 -17.31 -16.19 -15.52
C ILE A 72 -16.97 -15.27 -14.34
N GLU A 73 -16.40 -15.82 -13.26
CA GLU A 73 -16.12 -15.07 -12.03
C GLU A 73 -14.73 -14.41 -12.00
N ASP A 74 -13.72 -15.05 -12.59
CA ASP A 74 -12.37 -14.54 -12.61
C ASP A 74 -12.20 -13.43 -13.65
N ALA A 75 -11.22 -12.56 -13.44
CA ALA A 75 -10.87 -11.56 -14.44
C ALA A 75 -10.39 -12.22 -15.75
N PRO A 76 -10.71 -11.67 -16.93
CA PRO A 76 -10.19 -12.16 -18.19
C PRO A 76 -8.66 -12.27 -18.15
N ILE A 77 -8.10 -13.29 -18.80
CA ILE A 77 -6.66 -13.57 -18.76
C ILE A 77 -5.82 -12.34 -19.17
N ASP A 78 -6.31 -11.56 -20.14
CA ASP A 78 -5.71 -10.30 -20.57
C ASP A 78 -5.60 -9.26 -19.45
N THR A 79 -6.65 -9.16 -18.63
CA THR A 79 -6.69 -8.27 -17.47
C THR A 79 -5.72 -8.76 -16.39
N VAL A 80 -5.68 -10.08 -16.13
CA VAL A 80 -4.75 -10.69 -15.19
C VAL A 80 -3.30 -10.46 -15.61
N ILE A 81 -2.97 -10.72 -16.87
CA ILE A 81 -1.64 -10.49 -17.46
C ILE A 81 -1.26 -9.01 -17.37
N SER A 82 -2.17 -8.10 -17.72
CA SER A 82 -1.96 -6.64 -17.60
C SER A 82 -1.67 -6.24 -16.15
N ASN A 83 -2.43 -6.75 -15.19
CA ASN A 83 -2.22 -6.46 -13.77
C ASN A 83 -0.87 -6.99 -13.27
N ILE A 84 -0.50 -8.21 -13.69
CA ILE A 84 0.80 -8.82 -13.37
C ILE A 84 1.94 -7.97 -13.95
N PHE A 85 1.90 -7.58 -15.23
CA PHE A 85 2.93 -6.72 -15.83
C PHE A 85 3.01 -5.34 -15.17
N ASN A 86 1.87 -4.75 -14.81
CA ASN A 86 1.84 -3.49 -14.08
C ASN A 86 2.49 -3.64 -12.69
N SER A 87 2.29 -4.79 -12.03
CA SER A 87 2.93 -5.09 -10.74
C SER A 87 4.46 -5.21 -10.83
N PHE A 88 5.03 -5.61 -11.97
CA PHE A 88 6.49 -5.67 -12.17
C PHE A 88 7.14 -4.30 -12.34
N SER A 89 6.38 -3.32 -12.83
CA SER A 89 6.90 -1.98 -13.14
C SER A 89 7.08 -1.08 -11.91
N GLN A 90 6.70 -1.56 -10.72
CA GLN A 90 6.79 -0.87 -9.45
C GLN A 90 7.48 -1.81 -8.45
N ASP A 91 8.30 -1.28 -7.54
CA ASP A 91 8.97 -2.04 -6.46
C ASP A 91 7.96 -2.68 -5.49
N GLN A 92 7.14 -3.62 -5.97
CA GLN A 92 6.06 -4.23 -5.20
C GLN A 92 6.53 -5.49 -4.49
N THR A 93 6.19 -5.57 -3.21
CA THR A 93 6.37 -6.76 -2.39
C THR A 93 5.17 -7.70 -2.60
N TYR A 94 5.37 -8.87 -3.19
CA TYR A 94 4.37 -9.94 -3.31
C TYR A 94 4.12 -10.66 -1.99
N VAL A 95 5.19 -10.95 -1.26
CA VAL A 95 5.16 -11.66 0.03
C VAL A 95 6.09 -11.00 1.02
N PHE A 96 5.71 -10.99 2.29
CA PHE A 96 6.55 -10.48 3.37
C PHE A 96 6.66 -11.52 4.48
N ARG A 97 7.76 -11.46 5.21
CA ARG A 97 8.01 -12.24 6.42
C ARG A 97 8.47 -11.28 7.51
N LEU A 98 8.04 -11.52 8.75
CA LEU A 98 8.48 -10.74 9.90
C LEU A 98 9.86 -11.24 10.40
N PRO A 99 10.74 -10.35 10.90
CA PRO A 99 12.05 -10.74 11.43
C PRO A 99 12.01 -11.76 12.58
N GLU A 100 10.91 -11.83 13.32
CA GLU A 100 10.71 -12.79 14.41
C GLU A 100 10.51 -14.24 13.90
N ASN A 101 10.15 -14.40 12.63
CA ASN A 101 9.84 -15.69 12.01
C ASN A 101 11.02 -16.26 11.19
N VAL A 102 12.25 -15.89 11.57
CA VAL A 102 13.49 -16.39 10.94
C VAL A 102 13.90 -17.69 11.65
N GLU A 103 13.49 -18.83 11.09
CA GLU A 103 13.76 -20.17 11.64
C GLU A 103 15.26 -20.46 11.80
N ASP A 104 16.07 -19.92 10.90
CA ASP A 104 17.52 -20.04 10.85
C ASP A 104 18.27 -18.94 11.62
N SER A 105 17.59 -18.22 12.53
CA SER A 105 18.15 -17.10 13.30
C SER A 105 19.50 -17.41 13.99
N LEU A 106 19.72 -18.66 14.41
CA LEU A 106 20.96 -19.11 15.07
C LEU A 106 22.18 -19.17 14.14
N THR A 107 21.98 -19.25 12.82
CA THR A 107 23.08 -19.31 11.84
C THR A 107 23.40 -17.94 11.26
N VAL A 108 22.60 -16.91 11.56
CA VAL A 108 22.76 -15.56 11.01
C VAL A 108 24.02 -14.91 11.61
N PRO A 109 24.99 -14.47 10.78
CA PRO A 109 26.19 -13.79 11.26
C PRO A 109 25.85 -12.53 12.07
N GLY A 110 26.49 -12.37 13.23
CA GLY A 110 26.26 -11.23 14.12
C GLY A 110 25.08 -11.40 15.09
N PHE A 111 24.30 -12.48 14.98
CA PHE A 111 23.30 -12.82 15.99
C PHE A 111 23.96 -13.40 17.24
N TYR A 112 23.54 -12.93 18.42
CA TYR A 112 23.99 -13.44 19.71
C TYR A 112 23.01 -14.51 20.23
N PRO A 113 23.36 -15.81 20.17
CA PRO A 113 22.53 -16.86 20.71
C PRO A 113 22.53 -16.86 22.24
N PHE A 114 21.43 -17.33 22.84
CA PHE A 114 21.22 -17.33 24.29
C PHE A 114 22.40 -17.88 25.11
N PRO A 115 23.06 -19.00 24.73
CA PRO A 115 24.21 -19.50 25.49
C PRO A 115 25.39 -18.54 25.55
N GLN A 116 25.68 -17.80 24.46
CA GLN A 116 26.76 -16.82 24.43
C GLN A 116 26.43 -15.59 25.30
N VAL A 117 25.16 -15.18 25.32
CA VAL A 117 24.67 -14.09 26.20
C VAL A 117 24.87 -14.48 27.67
N GLN A 118 24.51 -15.70 28.06
CA GLN A 118 24.69 -16.19 29.43
C GLN A 118 26.16 -16.27 29.85
N GLN A 119 27.03 -16.73 28.95
CA GLN A 119 28.47 -16.73 29.19
C GLN A 119 28.99 -15.32 29.43
N ARG A 120 28.55 -14.34 28.62
CA ARG A 120 28.98 -12.95 28.77
C ARG A 120 28.46 -12.31 30.05
N ILE A 121 27.22 -12.59 30.44
CA ILE A 121 26.67 -12.16 31.74
C ILE A 121 27.52 -12.71 32.89
N THR A 122 27.91 -13.98 32.83
CA THR A 122 28.78 -14.60 33.83
C THR A 122 30.14 -13.90 33.93
N ILE A 123 30.72 -13.50 32.80
CA ILE A 123 31.97 -12.75 32.76
C ILE A 123 31.80 -11.36 33.40
N ILE A 124 30.73 -10.63 33.03
CA ILE A 124 30.40 -9.32 33.61
C ILE A 124 30.28 -9.41 35.13
N SER A 125 29.57 -10.43 35.65
CA SER A 125 29.44 -10.65 37.09
C SER A 125 30.79 -10.84 37.77
N LYS A 126 31.67 -11.67 37.19
CA LYS A 126 33.01 -11.94 37.76
C LYS A 126 33.93 -10.71 37.71
N GLU A 127 33.89 -9.95 36.62
CA GLU A 127 34.68 -8.72 36.47
C GLU A 127 34.25 -7.67 37.49
N LEU A 128 32.93 -7.49 37.66
CA LEU A 128 32.38 -6.53 38.62
C LEU A 128 32.63 -6.93 40.07
N GLU A 129 32.51 -8.22 40.39
CA GLU A 129 32.84 -8.75 41.72
C GLU A 129 34.29 -8.41 42.09
N LYS A 130 35.23 -8.67 41.19
CA LYS A 130 36.64 -8.32 41.37
C LYS A 130 36.87 -6.80 41.51
N GLU A 131 36.13 -5.97 40.79
CA GLU A 131 36.22 -4.51 40.93
C GLU A 131 35.78 -4.05 42.32
N PHE A 132 34.67 -4.58 42.82
CA PHE A 132 34.12 -4.24 44.13
C PHE A 132 34.94 -4.80 45.31
N GLU A 133 35.58 -5.95 45.16
CA GLU A 133 36.55 -6.47 46.15
C GLU A 133 37.75 -5.53 46.33
N ASN A 134 38.21 -4.92 45.23
CA ASN A 134 39.37 -4.02 45.24
C ASN A 134 39.00 -2.58 45.64
N ARG A 135 37.72 -2.20 45.58
CA ARG A 135 37.25 -0.84 45.86
C ARG A 135 36.71 -0.73 47.27
N GLN A 136 37.32 0.12 48.09
CA GLN A 136 36.71 0.51 49.37
C GLN A 136 35.43 1.30 49.10
N VAL A 137 34.28 0.72 49.44
CA VAL A 137 32.98 1.37 49.27
C VAL A 137 32.87 2.54 50.25
N GLN A 138 32.83 3.76 49.72
CA GLN A 138 32.64 4.96 50.54
C GLN A 138 31.15 5.14 50.84
N VAL A 139 30.80 5.11 52.12
CA VAL A 139 29.44 5.36 52.59
C VAL A 139 29.16 6.87 52.56
N PRO A 140 28.05 7.33 51.97
CA PRO A 140 27.66 8.73 51.99
C PRO A 140 27.60 9.30 53.42
N ALA A 141 28.16 10.49 53.63
CA ALA A 141 28.18 11.16 54.93
C ALA A 141 26.78 11.37 55.54
N SER A 142 25.74 11.49 54.70
CA SER A 142 24.34 11.60 55.13
C SER A 142 23.86 10.40 55.95
N LEU A 143 24.34 9.19 55.66
CA LEU A 143 24.01 7.97 56.41
C LEU A 143 24.72 7.92 57.78
N LEU A 144 25.81 8.66 57.93
CA LEU A 144 26.62 8.78 59.14
C LEU A 144 26.15 9.93 60.06
N THR A 145 25.13 10.69 59.65
CA THR A 145 24.58 11.78 60.48
C THR A 145 23.75 11.23 61.64
N ASN A 146 23.87 11.86 62.81
CA ASN A 146 23.11 11.54 64.04
C ASN A 146 23.37 10.12 64.58
N LEU A 147 24.59 9.60 64.45
CA LEU A 147 24.97 8.31 65.05
C LEU A 147 24.80 8.30 66.57
N ASP A 148 25.08 9.42 67.22
CA ASP A 148 24.98 9.55 68.68
C ASP A 148 23.56 9.41 69.22
N THR A 149 22.53 9.70 68.41
CA THR A 149 21.12 9.55 68.80
C THR A 149 20.54 8.20 68.40
N LYS A 150 21.06 7.58 67.32
CA LYS A 150 20.64 6.26 66.84
C LYS A 150 21.27 5.13 67.65
N LEU A 151 22.49 5.31 68.12
CA LEU A 151 23.22 4.34 68.94
C LEU A 151 22.97 4.65 70.42
N LYS A 152 22.71 3.61 71.23
CA LYS A 152 22.57 3.73 72.68
C LYS A 152 23.94 3.91 73.34
N LEU A 153 24.60 5.04 73.08
CA LEU A 153 25.92 5.35 73.61
C LEU A 153 25.84 5.73 75.10
N ILE A 154 26.95 5.53 75.81
CA ILE A 154 27.04 5.92 77.22
C ILE A 154 27.32 7.43 77.29
N PRO A 155 26.44 8.21 77.95
CA PRO A 155 26.60 9.65 78.08
C PRO A 155 27.77 9.98 79.03
N GLU A 156 28.28 11.20 78.91
CA GLU A 156 29.35 11.73 79.75
C GLU A 156 29.01 11.59 81.25
N GLY A 157 30.00 11.20 82.06
CA GLY A 157 29.84 11.00 83.50
C GLY A 157 29.19 9.67 83.91
N LYS A 158 28.64 8.88 82.95
CA LYS A 158 28.09 7.54 83.23
C LYS A 158 29.05 6.39 82.87
N GLY A 159 30.32 6.68 82.57
CA GLY A 159 31.31 5.66 82.19
C GLY A 159 31.55 4.58 83.24
N ILE A 160 31.26 4.85 84.52
CA ILE A 160 31.42 3.86 85.61
C ILE A 160 30.58 2.59 85.39
N GLN A 161 29.48 2.68 84.64
CA GLN A 161 28.61 1.55 84.30
C GLN A 161 29.36 0.43 83.57
N LEU A 162 30.37 0.77 82.78
CA LEU A 162 31.21 -0.22 82.06
C LEU A 162 32.01 -1.11 83.02
N PHE A 163 32.35 -0.59 84.20
CA PHE A 163 33.11 -1.32 85.20
C PHE A 163 32.18 -2.11 86.11
N THR A 164 31.02 -1.56 86.48
CA THR A 164 30.01 -2.30 87.27
C THR A 164 29.41 -3.47 86.48
N GLN A 165 29.33 -3.34 85.15
CA GLN A 165 28.87 -4.41 84.25
C GLN A 165 30.00 -5.36 83.82
N SER A 166 31.20 -5.25 84.38
CA SER A 166 32.36 -6.10 84.06
C SER A 166 32.82 -6.06 82.58
N ILE A 167 32.51 -5.00 81.84
CA ILE A 167 33.02 -4.78 80.46
C ILE A 167 34.51 -4.38 80.51
N TYR A 168 34.90 -3.61 81.53
CA TYR A 168 36.30 -3.31 81.84
C TYR A 168 36.62 -3.61 83.30
N SER A 169 37.86 -3.99 83.58
CA SER A 169 38.39 -4.13 84.94
C SER A 169 39.06 -2.83 85.41
N MET A 170 38.83 -2.48 86.67
CA MET A 170 39.47 -1.32 87.30
C MET A 170 40.84 -1.74 87.85
N PRO A 171 41.94 -1.07 87.46
CA PRO A 171 43.27 -1.34 88.02
C PRO A 171 43.28 -1.19 89.54
N ALA A 172 44.04 -2.05 90.23
CA ALA A 172 44.14 -2.04 91.70
C ALA A 172 44.56 -0.66 92.25
N ASP A 173 45.45 0.03 91.55
CA ASP A 173 45.97 1.35 91.94
C ASP A 173 44.94 2.49 91.81
N LEU A 174 43.82 2.27 91.13
CA LEU A 174 42.74 3.24 90.90
C LEU A 174 41.45 2.89 91.65
N GLN A 175 41.49 1.88 92.52
CA GLN A 175 40.35 1.51 93.36
C GLN A 175 40.26 2.47 94.55
N ILE A 176 39.10 3.12 94.66
CA ILE A 176 38.76 3.94 95.82
C ILE A 176 37.82 3.10 96.69
N PRO A 177 38.11 2.92 97.99
CA PRO A 177 37.23 2.17 98.89
C PRO A 177 35.85 2.84 98.97
N GLU A 178 34.78 2.04 99.03
CA GLU A 178 33.40 2.55 99.12
C GLU A 178 33.16 3.43 100.35
N VAL A 179 33.94 3.21 101.42
CA VAL A 179 33.92 4.00 102.63
C VAL A 179 35.29 4.65 102.82
N ILE A 180 35.33 5.98 102.84
CA ILE A 180 36.55 6.75 103.10
C ILE A 180 36.83 6.70 104.62
N PRO A 181 37.99 6.15 105.06
CA PRO A 181 38.30 6.10 106.49
C PRO A 181 38.55 7.50 107.09
N ASP A 182 38.14 7.73 108.34
CA ASP A 182 38.35 9.00 109.07
C ASP A 182 39.82 9.43 109.13
N SER A 183 40.75 8.47 109.07
CA SER A 183 42.20 8.71 109.02
C SER A 183 42.69 9.41 107.74
N VAL A 184 41.89 9.38 106.67
CA VAL A 184 42.15 10.08 105.40
C VAL A 184 41.55 11.49 105.43
N LEU A 185 40.41 11.68 106.13
CA LEU A 185 39.73 12.97 106.27
C LEU A 185 40.48 13.93 107.21
N ASN A 186 41.17 13.40 108.22
CA ASN A 186 41.92 14.19 109.21
C ASN A 186 43.35 14.56 108.76
N SER A 187 43.77 14.18 107.54
CA SER A 187 45.11 14.46 107.00
C SER A 187 45.01 15.12 105.63
N ALA A 188 45.40 16.39 105.55
CA ALA A 188 45.36 17.17 104.31
C ALA A 188 46.13 16.50 103.16
N GLU A 189 47.27 15.85 103.46
CA GLU A 189 48.10 15.16 102.48
C GLU A 189 47.45 13.88 101.93
N LYS A 190 46.86 13.05 102.81
CA LYS A 190 46.13 11.83 102.39
C LYS A 190 44.85 12.17 101.62
N PHE A 191 44.15 13.22 102.02
CA PHE A 191 43.00 13.74 101.30
C PHE A 191 43.37 14.24 99.91
N GLN A 192 44.44 15.04 99.77
CA GLN A 192 44.95 15.48 98.46
C GLN A 192 45.35 14.30 97.56
N LYS A 193 45.93 13.24 98.13
CA LYS A 193 46.25 12.01 97.38
C LYS A 193 44.99 11.30 96.87
N LEU A 194 43.94 11.23 97.69
CA LEU A 194 42.65 10.65 97.30
C LEU A 194 41.95 11.48 96.20
N VAL A 195 41.97 12.81 96.31
CA VAL A 195 41.43 13.71 95.25
C VAL A 195 42.20 13.55 93.94
N ARG A 196 43.54 13.44 93.99
CA ARG A 196 44.36 13.15 92.80
C ARG A 196 44.02 11.78 92.20
N LEU A 197 43.86 10.76 93.03
CA LEU A 197 43.44 9.42 92.59
C LEU A 197 42.06 9.43 91.94
N ASP A 198 41.09 10.13 92.52
CA ASP A 198 39.74 10.26 91.99
C ASP A 198 39.70 11.02 90.66
N SER A 199 40.53 12.05 90.53
CA SER A 199 40.74 12.77 89.27
C SER A 199 41.31 11.84 88.18
N ILE A 200 42.37 11.08 88.49
CA ILE A 200 42.97 10.11 87.56
C ILE A 200 41.97 9.00 87.20
N ARG A 201 41.21 8.50 88.19
CA ARG A 201 40.17 7.50 88.01
C ARG A 201 39.07 8.00 87.06
N THR A 202 38.60 9.23 87.25
CA THR A 202 37.57 9.85 86.40
C THR A 202 38.05 9.97 84.95
N VAL A 203 39.28 10.44 84.74
CA VAL A 203 39.89 10.51 83.40
C VAL A 203 40.02 9.12 82.77
N TYR A 204 40.43 8.11 83.53
CA TYR A 204 40.53 6.74 83.05
C TYR A 204 39.16 6.15 82.67
N ILE A 205 38.13 6.38 83.49
CA ILE A 205 36.75 5.96 83.21
C ILE A 205 36.24 6.62 81.93
N GLU A 206 36.45 7.93 81.78
CA GLU A 206 36.06 8.67 80.57
C GLU A 206 36.80 8.18 79.33
N GLN A 207 38.11 7.90 79.42
CA GLN A 207 38.88 7.33 78.32
C GLN A 207 38.30 5.97 77.88
N LYS A 208 37.93 5.11 78.84
CA LYS A 208 37.31 3.81 78.52
C LYS A 208 35.91 3.96 77.93
N ARG A 209 35.12 4.94 78.39
CA ARG A 209 33.82 5.29 77.80
C ARG A 209 33.95 5.72 76.34
N ILE A 210 34.92 6.61 76.04
CA ILE A 210 35.20 7.06 74.67
C ILE A 210 35.57 5.86 73.80
N ASN A 211 36.55 5.04 74.23
CA ASN A 211 36.97 3.86 73.48
C ASN A 211 35.81 2.86 73.23
N TYR A 212 34.94 2.65 74.23
CA TYR A 212 33.76 1.79 74.08
C TYR A 212 32.77 2.35 73.06
N ASN A 213 32.40 3.64 73.19
CA ASN A 213 31.49 4.29 72.26
C ASN A 213 32.06 4.32 70.83
N ASP A 214 33.36 4.56 70.68
CA ASP A 214 34.06 4.52 69.38
C ASP A 214 34.05 3.11 68.78
N SER A 215 34.22 2.06 69.61
CA SER A 215 34.08 0.68 69.15
C SER A 215 32.67 0.37 68.65
N ILE A 216 31.62 0.84 69.34
CA ILE A 216 30.22 0.65 68.90
C ILE A 216 29.96 1.40 67.59
N LYS A 217 30.46 2.62 67.46
CA LYS A 217 30.38 3.39 66.21
C LYS A 217 31.11 2.68 65.07
N ALA A 218 32.32 2.18 65.30
CA ALA A 218 33.10 1.46 64.30
C ALA A 218 32.34 0.22 63.78
N VAL A 219 31.85 -0.63 64.69
CA VAL A 219 31.06 -1.83 64.31
C VAL A 219 29.81 -1.46 63.51
N TYR A 220 29.11 -0.38 63.89
CA TYR A 220 27.94 0.09 63.16
C TYR A 220 28.28 0.62 61.76
N VAL A 221 29.36 1.41 61.64
CA VAL A 221 29.85 1.92 60.35
C VAL A 221 30.30 0.78 59.44
N ASP A 222 30.99 -0.23 59.97
CA ASP A 222 31.39 -1.42 59.21
C ASP A 222 30.18 -2.20 58.71
N SER A 223 29.17 -2.40 59.55
CA SER A 223 27.91 -3.03 59.17
C SER A 223 27.18 -2.26 58.07
N LEU A 224 27.07 -0.93 58.21
CA LEU A 224 26.48 -0.06 57.19
C LEU A 224 27.27 -0.11 55.88
N THR A 225 28.60 -0.10 55.94
CA THR A 225 29.47 -0.18 54.78
C THR A 225 29.27 -1.49 54.02
N ASN A 226 29.17 -2.61 54.74
CA ASN A 226 28.87 -3.91 54.15
C ASN A 226 27.50 -3.97 53.48
N VAL A 227 26.45 -3.48 54.15
CA VAL A 227 25.08 -3.48 53.60
C VAL A 227 24.99 -2.55 52.38
N TYR A 228 25.55 -1.35 52.48
CA TYR A 228 25.57 -0.38 51.40
C TYR A 228 26.39 -0.89 50.21
N GLY A 229 27.58 -1.46 50.45
CA GLY A 229 28.41 -2.06 49.42
C GLY A 229 27.74 -3.20 48.68
N ARG A 230 27.06 -4.11 49.40
CA ARG A 230 26.28 -5.17 48.76
C ARG A 230 25.14 -4.62 47.92
N ARG A 231 24.41 -3.61 48.39
CA ARG A 231 23.34 -2.98 47.61
C ARG A 231 23.89 -2.30 46.36
N ALA A 232 24.94 -1.49 46.50
CA ALA A 232 25.56 -0.80 45.38
C ALA A 232 26.09 -1.79 44.32
N TYR A 233 26.71 -2.89 44.75
CA TYR A 233 27.14 -3.97 43.85
C TYR A 233 25.96 -4.57 43.08
N GLN A 234 24.86 -4.92 43.77
CA GLN A 234 23.69 -5.51 43.13
C GLN A 234 23.00 -4.53 42.16
N GLU A 235 22.92 -3.25 42.51
CA GLU A 235 22.37 -2.22 41.63
C GLU A 235 23.22 -2.05 40.36
N GLU A 236 24.54 -1.96 40.50
CA GLU A 236 25.46 -1.86 39.37
C GLU A 236 25.45 -3.13 38.51
N LEU A 237 25.44 -4.31 39.12
CA LEU A 237 25.35 -5.58 38.40
C LEU A 237 24.08 -5.65 37.55
N ASN A 238 22.94 -5.35 38.15
CA ASN A 238 21.66 -5.35 37.46
C ASN A 238 21.64 -4.30 36.33
N TYR A 239 22.23 -3.13 36.56
CA TYR A 239 22.36 -2.10 35.55
C TYR A 239 23.20 -2.57 34.34
N GLN A 240 24.37 -3.17 34.58
CA GLN A 240 25.27 -3.67 33.52
C GLN A 240 24.63 -4.84 32.75
N ILE A 241 24.02 -5.80 33.45
CA ILE A 241 23.30 -6.92 32.82
C ILE A 241 22.15 -6.40 31.95
N LYS A 242 21.35 -5.47 32.47
CA LYS A 242 20.24 -4.89 31.72
C LYS A 242 20.72 -4.17 30.48
N ARG A 243 21.72 -3.29 30.61
CA ARG A 243 22.32 -2.55 29.48
C ARG A 243 22.87 -3.49 28.41
N PHE A 244 23.58 -4.55 28.82
CA PHE A 244 24.10 -5.56 27.89
C PHE A 244 22.97 -6.33 27.20
N SER A 245 21.98 -6.80 27.95
CA SER A 245 20.82 -7.53 27.42
C SER A 245 20.00 -6.69 26.45
N ASP A 246 19.76 -5.42 26.77
CA ASP A 246 19.08 -4.46 25.90
C ASP A 246 19.89 -4.22 24.61
N SER A 247 21.21 -4.06 24.72
CA SER A 247 22.10 -3.94 23.57
C SER A 247 22.07 -5.17 22.67
N VAL A 248 22.07 -6.37 23.25
CA VAL A 248 21.97 -7.64 22.50
C VAL A 248 20.62 -7.75 21.82
N LYS A 249 19.53 -7.40 22.50
CA LYS A 249 18.18 -7.45 21.95
C LYS A 249 18.05 -6.54 20.72
N VAL A 250 18.56 -5.31 20.82
CA VAL A 250 18.58 -4.36 19.70
C VAL A 250 19.46 -4.87 18.56
N ASN A 251 20.66 -5.37 18.86
CA ASN A 251 21.55 -5.95 17.85
C ASN A 251 20.89 -7.12 17.12
N ASN A 252 20.38 -8.12 17.85
CA ASN A 252 19.75 -9.29 17.27
C ASN A 252 18.54 -8.92 16.41
N TYR A 253 17.72 -7.98 16.87
CA TYR A 253 16.60 -7.47 16.06
C TYR A 253 17.08 -6.85 14.75
N ASN A 254 18.11 -5.98 14.80
CA ASN A 254 18.64 -5.33 13.60
C ASN A 254 19.26 -6.34 12.63
N VAL A 255 20.06 -7.29 13.13
CA VAL A 255 20.68 -8.36 12.34
C VAL A 255 19.62 -9.22 11.66
N LEU A 256 18.59 -9.65 12.41
CA LEU A 256 17.51 -10.44 11.84
C LEU A 256 16.66 -9.64 10.86
N ARG A 257 16.43 -8.35 11.11
CA ARG A 257 15.70 -7.46 10.20
C ARG A 257 16.43 -7.35 8.86
N GLU A 258 17.73 -7.04 8.89
CA GLU A 258 18.55 -6.89 7.67
C GLU A 258 18.65 -8.21 6.90
N TYR A 259 18.91 -9.32 7.60
CA TYR A 259 18.91 -10.65 6.98
C TYR A 259 17.56 -10.99 6.36
N ASN A 260 16.47 -10.74 7.09
CA ASN A 260 15.12 -11.00 6.63
C ASN A 260 14.74 -10.14 5.43
N GLU A 261 15.09 -8.86 5.41
CA GLU A 261 14.88 -7.96 4.27
C GLU A 261 15.59 -8.52 3.02
N ALA A 262 16.85 -8.95 3.15
CA ALA A 262 17.58 -9.56 2.03
C ALA A 262 16.92 -10.83 1.51
N VAL A 263 16.48 -11.72 2.40
CA VAL A 263 15.77 -12.95 2.03
C VAL A 263 14.42 -12.63 1.36
N VAL A 264 13.61 -11.76 1.96
CA VAL A 264 12.31 -11.35 1.41
C VAL A 264 12.48 -10.75 0.02
N ASN A 265 13.47 -9.88 -0.19
CA ASN A 265 13.74 -9.31 -1.51
C ASN A 265 14.08 -10.41 -2.52
N SER A 266 14.99 -11.34 -2.18
CA SER A 266 15.36 -12.44 -3.09
C SER A 266 14.19 -13.38 -3.45
N VAL A 267 13.28 -13.60 -2.50
CA VAL A 267 12.07 -14.41 -2.74
C VAL A 267 11.11 -13.65 -3.65
N ASN A 268 10.91 -12.35 -3.43
CA ASN A 268 10.06 -11.53 -4.29
C ASN A 268 10.62 -11.41 -5.70
N ASP A 269 11.94 -11.26 -5.87
CA ASP A 269 12.61 -11.27 -7.16
C ASP A 269 12.36 -12.61 -7.90
N SER A 270 12.44 -13.73 -7.17
CA SER A 270 12.18 -15.06 -7.72
C SER A 270 10.72 -15.23 -8.13
N ILE A 271 9.78 -14.76 -7.31
CA ILE A 271 8.34 -14.77 -7.62
C ILE A 271 8.07 -13.91 -8.85
N SER A 272 8.64 -12.71 -8.91
CA SER A 272 8.50 -11.79 -10.04
C SER A 272 8.92 -12.44 -11.36
N LEU A 273 10.11 -13.06 -11.39
CA LEU A 273 10.61 -13.78 -12.56
C LEU A 273 9.68 -14.93 -13.00
N VAL A 274 9.17 -15.70 -12.05
CA VAL A 274 8.25 -16.81 -12.34
C VAL A 274 6.92 -16.28 -12.86
N LEU A 275 6.35 -15.25 -12.23
CA LEU A 275 5.10 -14.63 -12.68
C LEU A 275 5.27 -14.02 -14.07
N GLU A 276 6.40 -13.39 -14.37
CA GLU A 276 6.69 -12.84 -15.70
C GLU A 276 6.73 -13.95 -16.75
N THR A 277 7.44 -15.04 -16.44
CA THR A 277 7.52 -16.22 -17.31
C THR A 277 6.15 -16.83 -17.56
N LEU A 278 5.33 -16.96 -16.50
CA LEU A 278 3.97 -17.47 -16.60
C LEU A 278 3.05 -16.54 -17.40
N ALA A 279 3.15 -15.23 -17.20
CA ALA A 279 2.37 -14.24 -17.92
C ALA A 279 2.73 -14.21 -19.42
N GLN A 280 4.02 -14.26 -19.76
CA GLN A 280 4.50 -14.37 -21.15
C GLN A 280 4.06 -15.69 -21.79
N TYR A 281 4.16 -16.81 -21.07
CA TYR A 281 3.70 -18.10 -21.57
C TYR A 281 2.18 -18.11 -21.79
N ALA A 282 1.41 -17.58 -20.84
CA ALA A 282 -0.04 -17.44 -20.97
C ALA A 282 -0.41 -16.56 -22.18
N ASP A 283 0.25 -15.42 -22.38
CA ASP A 283 0.05 -14.55 -23.54
C ASP A 283 0.40 -15.23 -24.87
N PHE A 284 1.42 -16.09 -24.87
CA PHE A 284 1.85 -16.84 -26.05
C PHE A 284 0.87 -17.94 -26.46
N ILE A 285 0.36 -18.72 -25.50
CA ILE A 285 -0.58 -19.82 -25.78
C ILE A 285 -2.01 -19.33 -25.96
N ASP A 286 -2.34 -18.14 -25.46
CA ASP A 286 -3.66 -17.55 -25.63
C ASP A 286 -3.93 -17.29 -27.12
N SER A 287 -5.11 -17.73 -27.56
CA SER A 287 -5.49 -17.67 -28.97
C SER A 287 -6.90 -17.15 -29.11
N THR A 288 -7.08 -16.19 -30.02
CA THR A 288 -8.38 -15.64 -30.35
C THR A 288 -8.82 -16.18 -31.70
N ARG A 289 -10.01 -16.76 -31.78
CA ARG A 289 -10.57 -17.27 -33.02
C ARG A 289 -11.46 -16.21 -33.66
N ILE A 290 -11.18 -15.86 -34.91
CA ILE A 290 -12.01 -14.93 -35.69
C ILE A 290 -12.65 -15.67 -36.85
N THR A 291 -13.97 -15.52 -36.97
CA THR A 291 -14.74 -16.01 -38.12
C THR A 291 -15.13 -14.83 -39.00
N MET A 292 -14.72 -14.86 -40.25
CA MET A 292 -15.03 -13.86 -41.26
C MET A 292 -16.12 -14.40 -42.19
N PHE A 293 -17.15 -13.61 -42.46
CA PHE A 293 -18.22 -13.95 -43.40
C PHE A 293 -18.11 -13.10 -44.66
N ASN A 294 -18.37 -13.70 -45.82
CA ASN A 294 -18.51 -12.95 -47.07
C ASN A 294 -19.98 -12.64 -47.40
N LEU A 295 -20.23 -11.82 -48.42
CA LEU A 295 -21.59 -11.44 -48.83
C LEU A 295 -22.47 -12.63 -49.27
N SER A 296 -21.87 -13.77 -49.61
CA SER A 296 -22.59 -14.99 -49.97
C SER A 296 -22.88 -15.90 -48.77
N GLY A 297 -22.48 -15.51 -47.56
CA GLY A 297 -22.67 -16.28 -46.32
C GLY A 297 -21.61 -17.35 -46.06
N ASN A 298 -20.59 -17.50 -46.92
CA ASN A 298 -19.49 -18.42 -46.65
C ASN A 298 -18.60 -17.83 -45.56
N SER A 299 -18.15 -18.68 -44.63
CA SER A 299 -17.24 -18.30 -43.55
C SER A 299 -15.83 -18.81 -43.77
N ALA A 300 -14.86 -18.08 -43.25
CA ALA A 300 -13.49 -18.54 -43.05
C ALA A 300 -13.06 -18.25 -41.61
N GLU A 301 -12.38 -19.22 -41.01
CA GLU A 301 -11.89 -19.12 -39.64
C GLU A 301 -10.39 -18.88 -39.64
N ILE A 302 -9.93 -17.95 -38.82
CA ILE A 302 -8.52 -17.72 -38.56
C ILE A 302 -8.25 -17.73 -37.05
N GLY A 303 -7.27 -18.51 -36.64
CA GLY A 303 -6.71 -18.45 -35.29
C GLY A 303 -5.68 -17.32 -35.22
N LEU A 304 -5.94 -16.34 -34.35
CA LEU A 304 -4.99 -15.31 -33.98
C LEU A 304 -4.21 -15.77 -32.77
N ASN A 305 -2.91 -15.94 -32.94
CA ASN A 305 -2.00 -16.33 -31.88
C ASN A 305 -0.63 -15.70 -32.11
N SER A 306 0.16 -15.63 -31.05
CA SER A 306 1.51 -15.11 -31.12
C SER A 306 2.42 -16.14 -31.80
N GLY A 307 3.00 -15.78 -32.96
CA GLY A 307 3.99 -16.62 -33.67
C GLY A 307 3.49 -17.40 -34.91
N SER A 308 2.23 -17.23 -35.34
CA SER A 308 1.80 -17.82 -36.62
C SER A 308 2.19 -16.95 -37.82
N GLU A 309 3.05 -17.50 -38.70
CA GLU A 309 3.44 -16.88 -39.97
C GLU A 309 2.59 -17.37 -41.16
N ARG A 310 1.56 -18.18 -40.90
CA ARG A 310 0.77 -18.78 -41.97
C ARG A 310 -0.26 -17.79 -42.51
N PHE A 311 -0.27 -17.64 -43.83
CA PHE A 311 -1.33 -16.94 -44.55
C PHE A 311 -2.51 -17.88 -44.79
N SER A 312 -3.69 -17.47 -44.36
CA SER A 312 -4.98 -18.07 -44.69
C SER A 312 -5.61 -17.28 -45.83
N ARG A 313 -6.03 -17.97 -46.90
CA ARG A 313 -6.73 -17.33 -48.02
C ARG A 313 -8.23 -17.24 -47.72
N PHE A 314 -8.79 -16.03 -47.83
CA PHE A 314 -10.20 -15.74 -47.72
C PHE A 314 -10.71 -15.10 -49.01
N TRP A 315 -11.91 -15.48 -49.45
CA TRP A 315 -12.53 -14.95 -50.66
C TRP A 315 -13.65 -13.98 -50.30
N LEU A 316 -13.38 -12.69 -50.50
CA LEU A 316 -14.40 -11.64 -50.44
C LEU A 316 -15.30 -11.73 -51.67
N LYS A 317 -16.57 -11.39 -51.49
CA LYS A 317 -17.57 -11.34 -52.55
C LYS A 317 -18.07 -9.92 -52.69
N ASN A 318 -18.22 -9.43 -53.93
CA ASN A 318 -18.91 -8.17 -54.19
C ASN A 318 -20.43 -8.41 -54.42
N VAL A 319 -21.19 -7.32 -54.59
CA VAL A 319 -22.65 -7.38 -54.85
C VAL A 319 -22.97 -8.06 -56.19
N GLN A 320 -22.03 -8.05 -57.14
CA GLN A 320 -22.13 -8.72 -58.44
C GLN A 320 -21.70 -10.19 -58.39
N ASN A 321 -21.38 -10.73 -57.19
CA ASN A 321 -20.88 -12.08 -56.93
C ASN A 321 -19.46 -12.38 -57.45
N ASP A 322 -18.68 -11.36 -57.81
CA ASP A 322 -17.26 -11.52 -58.14
C ASP A 322 -16.45 -11.82 -56.88
N SER A 323 -15.41 -12.65 -57.02
CA SER A 323 -14.54 -13.07 -55.93
C SER A 323 -13.23 -12.27 -55.91
N LEU A 324 -12.84 -11.80 -54.74
CA LEU A 324 -11.55 -11.17 -54.46
C LEU A 324 -10.79 -12.02 -53.43
N SER A 325 -9.63 -12.57 -53.80
CA SER A 325 -8.77 -13.29 -52.85
C SER A 325 -8.00 -12.30 -51.97
N VAL A 326 -8.10 -12.52 -50.67
CA VAL A 326 -7.33 -11.81 -49.64
C VAL A 326 -6.58 -12.85 -48.81
N LEU A 327 -5.28 -12.67 -48.69
CA LEU A 327 -4.43 -13.44 -47.78
C LEU A 327 -4.42 -12.73 -46.43
N VAL A 328 -4.77 -13.46 -45.38
CA VAL A 328 -4.80 -12.96 -44.00
C VAL A 328 -3.82 -13.77 -43.18
N ARG A 329 -2.88 -13.12 -42.50
CA ARG A 329 -2.04 -13.77 -41.49
C ARG A 329 -2.24 -13.11 -40.13
N SER A 330 -1.95 -13.86 -39.07
CA SER A 330 -1.90 -13.29 -37.72
C SER A 330 -0.62 -12.43 -37.55
N VAL A 331 -0.74 -11.37 -36.75
CA VAL A 331 0.39 -10.54 -36.27
C VAL A 331 0.49 -10.65 -34.73
N GLY A 332 -0.22 -11.60 -34.14
CA GLY A 332 -0.46 -11.74 -32.70
C GLY A 332 -1.94 -11.93 -32.39
N LYS A 333 -2.28 -12.06 -31.10
CA LYS A 333 -3.65 -12.38 -30.66
C LYS A 333 -4.74 -11.35 -31.03
N ARG A 334 -4.35 -10.10 -31.31
CA ARG A 334 -5.29 -8.99 -31.65
C ARG A 334 -5.09 -8.39 -33.03
N GLY A 335 -4.16 -8.93 -33.82
CA GLY A 335 -3.72 -8.30 -35.06
C GLY A 335 -3.84 -9.24 -36.26
N MET A 336 -4.38 -8.70 -37.36
CA MET A 336 -4.37 -9.36 -38.66
C MET A 336 -3.65 -8.49 -39.67
N PHE A 337 -2.84 -9.13 -40.51
CA PHE A 337 -2.23 -8.50 -41.67
C PHE A 337 -2.89 -9.06 -42.92
N MET A 338 -3.42 -8.17 -43.74
CA MET A 338 -4.19 -8.53 -44.93
C MET A 338 -3.45 -8.07 -46.19
N LEU A 339 -3.36 -8.96 -47.16
CA LEU A 339 -2.81 -8.69 -48.49
C LEU A 339 -3.83 -9.08 -49.54
N ILE A 340 -4.03 -8.20 -50.53
CA ILE A 340 -4.77 -8.57 -51.74
C ILE A 340 -3.81 -9.34 -52.64
N ASP A 341 -4.28 -10.44 -53.23
CA ASP A 341 -3.48 -11.29 -54.11
C ASP A 341 -3.04 -10.54 -55.39
N ASP A 342 -1.85 -10.84 -55.92
CA ASP A 342 -1.14 -10.05 -56.96
C ASP A 342 -1.80 -10.08 -58.36
N GLY A 343 -3.00 -10.64 -58.48
CA GLY A 343 -3.77 -10.71 -59.74
C GLY A 343 -4.93 -9.71 -59.86
N VAL A 344 -5.11 -8.79 -58.90
CA VAL A 344 -6.31 -7.95 -58.81
C VAL A 344 -6.04 -6.52 -59.29
N THR A 345 -6.39 -6.23 -60.54
CA THR A 345 -6.49 -4.85 -61.05
C THR A 345 -7.84 -4.22 -60.68
N ILE A 346 -7.85 -3.30 -59.71
CA ILE A 346 -9.04 -2.48 -59.42
C ILE A 346 -9.16 -1.41 -60.51
N SER A 347 -9.88 -1.70 -61.58
CA SER A 347 -10.29 -0.66 -62.53
C SER A 347 -11.42 0.16 -61.92
N ARG A 348 -11.10 1.25 -61.23
CA ARG A 348 -12.11 2.26 -60.87
C ARG A 348 -12.68 2.78 -62.19
N TYR A 349 -13.97 2.52 -62.44
CA TYR A 349 -14.66 3.04 -63.61
C TYR A 349 -14.41 4.55 -63.69
N LYS A 350 -13.68 4.99 -64.72
CA LYS A 350 -13.66 6.41 -65.07
C LYS A 350 -15.09 6.74 -65.51
N PRO A 351 -15.69 7.86 -65.06
CA PRO A 351 -16.94 8.31 -65.64
C PRO A 351 -16.74 8.35 -67.15
N LYS A 352 -17.50 7.53 -67.86
CA LYS A 352 -17.49 7.51 -69.31
C LYS A 352 -17.89 8.92 -69.72
N GLU A 353 -16.99 9.67 -70.36
CA GLU A 353 -17.39 10.93 -71.00
C GLU A 353 -18.57 10.58 -71.91
N THR A 354 -19.76 10.99 -71.49
CA THR A 354 -20.94 10.95 -72.33
C THR A 354 -20.59 11.81 -73.52
N LYS A 355 -20.69 11.26 -74.74
CA LYS A 355 -20.57 12.03 -76.00
C LYS A 355 -21.21 13.40 -75.77
N ASP A 356 -20.45 14.46 -75.97
CA ASP A 356 -21.00 15.81 -76.03
C ASP A 356 -22.15 15.78 -77.05
N PHE A 357 -23.37 15.80 -76.54
CA PHE A 357 -24.56 15.91 -77.36
C PHE A 357 -24.63 17.38 -77.78
N ASP A 358 -24.42 17.64 -79.08
CA ASP A 358 -24.65 18.97 -79.62
C ASP A 358 -26.17 19.23 -79.69
N PHE A 359 -26.69 19.93 -78.68
CA PHE A 359 -28.12 20.25 -78.56
C PHE A 359 -28.60 21.31 -79.57
N ARG A 360 -27.73 21.84 -80.44
CA ARG A 360 -28.13 22.82 -81.47
C ARG A 360 -29.16 22.28 -82.46
N SER A 361 -29.23 20.97 -82.67
CA SER A 361 -30.26 20.36 -83.54
C SER A 361 -31.64 20.23 -82.87
N LEU A 362 -31.76 20.56 -81.58
CA LEU A 362 -33.02 20.57 -80.82
C LEU A 362 -33.58 21.99 -80.61
N GLU A 363 -32.94 23.03 -81.15
CA GLU A 363 -33.49 24.39 -81.21
C GLU A 363 -34.61 24.47 -82.26
N LYS A 364 -35.73 23.80 -81.99
CA LYS A 364 -37.01 24.18 -82.56
C LYS A 364 -37.54 25.32 -81.68
N ASN A 365 -37.86 26.45 -82.29
CA ASN A 365 -38.50 27.59 -81.62
C ASN A 365 -39.77 27.14 -80.90
N ILE A 366 -39.67 26.86 -79.61
CA ILE A 366 -40.80 26.57 -78.73
C ILE A 366 -41.13 27.88 -78.00
N SER A 367 -41.82 28.78 -78.69
CA SER A 367 -42.41 29.99 -78.11
C SER A 367 -43.68 29.71 -77.30
N SER A 368 -43.93 28.46 -76.90
CA SER A 368 -45.13 28.01 -76.17
C SER A 368 -44.86 27.39 -74.79
N LEU A 369 -43.65 27.58 -74.24
CA LEU A 369 -43.29 27.12 -72.88
C LEU A 369 -42.85 28.26 -71.95
N THR A 370 -43.14 29.52 -72.31
CA THR A 370 -42.96 30.68 -71.43
C THR A 370 -43.94 30.74 -70.24
N SER A 371 -44.80 29.73 -70.06
CA SER A 371 -45.75 29.65 -68.95
C SER A 371 -45.42 28.56 -67.91
N VAL A 372 -44.23 27.95 -67.95
CA VAL A 372 -43.77 27.11 -66.84
C VAL A 372 -42.99 28.02 -65.89
N GLY A 373 -43.66 28.46 -64.84
CA GLY A 373 -43.08 29.27 -63.78
C GLY A 373 -41.76 28.66 -63.30
N LYS A 374 -40.75 29.52 -63.08
CA LYS A 374 -39.48 29.16 -62.48
C LYS A 374 -39.74 28.21 -61.31
N SER A 375 -39.14 27.03 -61.35
CA SER A 375 -39.05 26.18 -60.16
C SER A 375 -38.57 27.08 -59.02
N TYR A 376 -39.37 27.18 -57.96
CA TYR A 376 -39.05 28.02 -56.82
C TYR A 376 -37.76 27.50 -56.20
N GLU A 377 -36.64 28.12 -56.55
CA GLU A 377 -35.46 28.05 -55.71
C GLU A 377 -35.87 28.78 -54.44
N VAL A 378 -36.10 28.01 -53.36
CA VAL A 378 -36.47 28.57 -52.05
C VAL A 378 -35.28 29.40 -51.58
N GLN A 379 -35.24 30.67 -51.98
CA GLN A 379 -34.31 31.64 -51.44
C GLN A 379 -34.76 31.92 -50.02
N THR A 380 -34.18 31.16 -49.09
CA THR A 380 -34.30 31.49 -47.68
C THR A 380 -33.70 32.88 -47.46
N PRO A 381 -34.40 33.80 -46.78
CA PRO A 381 -33.86 35.11 -46.44
C PRO A 381 -32.70 35.03 -45.44
N TRP A 382 -32.43 33.83 -44.90
CA TRP A 382 -31.32 33.52 -43.99
C TRP A 382 -30.12 32.94 -44.73
N VAL A 383 -28.97 33.59 -44.58
CA VAL A 383 -27.66 33.04 -44.97
C VAL A 383 -26.95 32.60 -43.70
N ILE A 384 -26.76 31.29 -43.55
CA ILE A 384 -26.12 30.67 -42.39
C ILE A 384 -24.82 30.03 -42.85
N GLY A 385 -23.74 30.21 -42.09
CA GLY A 385 -22.46 29.59 -42.36
C GLY A 385 -21.57 29.59 -41.13
N GLY A 386 -20.42 28.94 -41.23
CA GLY A 386 -19.47 28.87 -40.14
C GLY A 386 -18.16 28.23 -40.55
N GLU A 387 -17.15 28.42 -39.70
CA GLU A 387 -15.84 27.81 -39.81
C GLU A 387 -15.44 27.22 -38.45
N GLY A 388 -14.78 26.06 -38.48
CA GLY A 388 -14.27 25.39 -37.30
C GLY A 388 -12.80 25.07 -37.49
N ASN A 389 -11.98 25.40 -36.50
CA ASN A 389 -10.55 25.12 -36.47
C ASN A 389 -10.21 24.36 -35.20
N VAL A 390 -9.49 23.25 -35.35
CA VAL A 390 -8.95 22.48 -34.22
C VAL A 390 -7.44 22.37 -34.42
N GLY A 391 -6.68 22.84 -33.44
CA GLY A 391 -5.22 22.82 -33.45
C GLY A 391 -4.67 21.99 -32.30
N PHE A 392 -3.67 21.17 -32.60
CA PHE A 392 -2.87 20.43 -31.61
C PHE A 392 -1.40 20.81 -31.80
N SER A 393 -0.69 21.11 -30.71
CA SER A 393 0.74 21.39 -30.77
C SER A 393 1.48 20.73 -29.62
N GLN A 394 2.64 20.17 -29.95
CA GLN A 394 3.56 19.55 -29.00
C GLN A 394 4.91 20.26 -29.12
N THR A 395 5.41 20.74 -27.99
CA THR A 395 6.74 21.34 -27.89
C THR A 395 7.60 20.45 -27.01
N TYR A 396 8.76 20.04 -27.53
CA TYR A 396 9.77 19.29 -26.78
C TYR A 396 11.02 20.15 -26.63
N LEU A 397 11.46 20.37 -25.39
CA LEU A 397 12.67 21.11 -25.08
C LEU A 397 13.64 20.21 -24.31
N GLN A 398 14.86 20.11 -24.82
CA GLN A 398 15.98 19.40 -24.18
C GLN A 398 17.18 20.35 -24.09
N ASN A 399 17.80 20.46 -22.92
CA ASN A 399 18.96 21.30 -22.66
C ASN A 399 18.78 22.80 -23.02
N TRP A 400 17.56 23.32 -22.87
CA TRP A 400 17.24 24.71 -23.20
C TRP A 400 17.68 25.69 -22.12
N LYS A 401 18.70 26.49 -22.42
CA LYS A 401 19.40 27.37 -21.47
C LYS A 401 18.59 28.59 -20.99
N LYS A 402 17.48 28.94 -21.66
CA LYS A 402 16.66 30.13 -21.37
C LYS A 402 15.43 29.86 -20.48
N GLY A 403 15.23 28.62 -20.02
CA GLY A 403 14.10 28.26 -19.17
C GLY A 403 12.78 28.16 -19.95
N GLY A 404 12.40 26.94 -20.33
CA GLY A 404 11.14 26.63 -20.98
C GLY A 404 10.84 25.15 -20.78
N GLN A 405 9.58 24.81 -20.56
CA GLN A 405 9.14 23.43 -20.39
C GLN A 405 8.60 22.88 -21.70
N SER A 406 8.80 21.58 -21.93
CA SER A 406 8.03 20.85 -22.93
C SER A 406 6.53 21.01 -22.64
N ALA A 407 5.66 21.00 -23.63
CA ALA A 407 4.22 21.15 -23.40
C ALA A 407 3.41 20.51 -24.52
N ILE A 408 2.19 20.09 -24.19
CA ILE A 408 1.18 19.68 -25.17
C ILE A 408 -0.01 20.63 -25.02
N SER A 409 -0.53 21.15 -26.12
CA SER A 409 -1.73 22.01 -26.11
C SER A 409 -2.71 21.66 -27.20
N SER A 410 -3.99 21.92 -26.92
CA SER A 410 -5.10 21.81 -27.85
C SER A 410 -5.90 23.11 -27.87
N LEU A 411 -6.43 23.49 -29.03
CA LEU A 411 -7.29 24.66 -29.19
C LEU A 411 -8.42 24.34 -30.17
N ILE A 412 -9.65 24.61 -29.75
CA ILE A 412 -10.85 24.53 -30.58
C ILE A 412 -11.36 25.95 -30.77
N VAL A 413 -11.62 26.35 -32.01
CA VAL A 413 -12.25 27.63 -32.39
C VAL A 413 -13.41 27.34 -33.34
N LEU A 414 -14.62 27.72 -32.96
CA LEU A 414 -15.82 27.63 -33.77
C LEU A 414 -16.35 29.03 -34.01
N LYS A 415 -16.58 29.40 -35.27
CA LYS A 415 -17.26 30.65 -35.62
C LYS A 415 -18.45 30.34 -36.50
N GLY A 416 -19.56 31.02 -36.25
CA GLY A 416 -20.77 30.89 -37.02
C GLY A 416 -21.39 32.25 -37.30
N PHE A 417 -22.20 32.33 -38.35
CA PHE A 417 -23.04 33.48 -38.63
C PHE A 417 -24.41 33.03 -39.14
N ALA A 418 -25.42 33.85 -38.85
CA ALA A 418 -26.79 33.67 -39.33
C ALA A 418 -27.34 35.06 -39.64
N ASN A 419 -27.32 35.43 -40.93
CA ASN A 419 -27.71 36.77 -41.37
C ASN A 419 -29.02 36.70 -42.13
N TYR A 420 -30.00 37.48 -41.70
CA TYR A 420 -31.28 37.63 -42.36
C TYR A 420 -31.31 38.92 -43.18
N ARG A 421 -31.76 38.82 -44.43
CA ARG A 421 -32.08 39.98 -45.26
C ARG A 421 -33.44 39.80 -45.90
N ARG A 422 -34.35 40.73 -45.61
CA ARG A 422 -35.67 40.76 -46.25
C ARG A 422 -35.52 41.10 -47.74
N ALA A 423 -36.38 40.52 -48.58
CA ALA A 423 -36.32 40.69 -50.04
C ALA A 423 -36.49 42.15 -50.50
N ASP A 424 -37.13 43.01 -49.69
CA ASP A 424 -37.34 44.44 -49.94
C ASP A 424 -36.13 45.32 -49.54
N GLY A 425 -35.11 44.75 -48.88
CA GLY A 425 -33.91 45.46 -48.44
C GLY A 425 -34.08 46.38 -47.23
N HIS A 426 -35.29 46.47 -46.65
CA HIS A 426 -35.59 47.39 -45.53
C HIS A 426 -35.27 46.83 -44.15
N ILE A 427 -35.02 45.53 -44.04
CA ILE A 427 -34.72 44.86 -42.76
C ILE A 427 -33.50 43.97 -42.95
N LYS A 428 -32.48 44.22 -42.14
CA LYS A 428 -31.25 43.44 -42.04
C LYS A 428 -31.04 43.02 -40.58
N TRP A 429 -30.76 41.74 -40.37
CA TRP A 429 -30.41 41.21 -39.07
C TRP A 429 -29.17 40.34 -39.18
N ASP A 430 -28.03 40.87 -38.74
CA ASP A 430 -26.74 40.18 -38.77
C ASP A 430 -26.46 39.54 -37.41
N ASN A 431 -26.16 38.24 -37.39
CA ASN A 431 -25.78 37.52 -36.17
C ASN A 431 -24.45 36.79 -36.41
N SER A 432 -23.53 36.89 -35.45
CA SER A 432 -22.28 36.13 -35.45
C SER A 432 -21.99 35.58 -34.06
N SER A 433 -21.46 34.37 -34.00
CA SER A 433 -21.05 33.69 -32.77
C SER A 433 -19.63 33.17 -32.91
N GLU A 434 -18.84 33.26 -31.86
CA GLU A 434 -17.51 32.67 -31.75
C GLU A 434 -17.37 31.96 -30.40
N PHE A 435 -16.91 30.71 -30.46
CA PHE A 435 -16.57 29.90 -29.31
C PHE A 435 -15.11 29.46 -29.43
N ARG A 436 -14.32 29.63 -28.36
CA ARG A 436 -12.95 29.13 -28.25
C ARG A 436 -12.75 28.38 -26.95
N ASN A 437 -12.00 27.29 -27.03
CA ASN A 437 -11.66 26.49 -25.87
C ASN A 437 -10.28 25.87 -26.07
N GLY A 438 -9.32 26.27 -25.25
CA GLY A 438 -7.92 25.86 -25.34
C GLY A 438 -7.41 25.29 -24.02
N TRP A 439 -6.61 24.23 -24.12
CA TRP A 439 -6.00 23.53 -23.00
C TRP A 439 -4.50 23.37 -23.23
N ILE A 440 -3.72 23.42 -22.16
CA ILE A 440 -2.28 23.19 -22.18
C ILE A 440 -1.88 22.32 -20.98
N ARG A 441 -1.02 21.34 -21.22
CA ARG A 441 -0.34 20.58 -20.17
C ARG A 441 1.15 20.82 -20.28
N PRO A 442 1.75 21.60 -19.36
CA PRO A 442 3.19 21.73 -19.29
C PRO A 442 3.84 20.41 -18.86
N GLY A 443 5.10 20.23 -19.24
CA GLY A 443 5.89 19.03 -19.02
C GLY A 443 6.62 19.11 -17.69
N GLY A 444 6.33 18.17 -16.80
CA GLY A 444 6.91 18.06 -15.47
C GLY A 444 6.21 16.96 -14.67
N LYS A 445 6.85 16.44 -13.61
CA LYS A 445 6.30 15.34 -12.79
C LYS A 445 5.03 15.73 -12.02
N GLU A 446 4.74 17.03 -11.87
CA GLU A 446 3.64 17.57 -11.05
C GLU A 446 2.74 18.57 -11.81
N GLU A 447 2.89 18.69 -13.13
CA GLU A 447 2.16 19.68 -13.94
C GLU A 447 0.79 19.13 -14.40
N GLN A 448 -0.28 19.82 -13.98
CA GLN A 448 -1.67 19.47 -14.30
C GLN A 448 -2.12 20.10 -15.62
N LEU A 449 -3.22 19.59 -16.18
CA LEU A 449 -3.86 20.19 -17.35
C LEU A 449 -4.46 21.55 -16.97
N GLN A 450 -4.06 22.61 -17.67
CA GLN A 450 -4.50 23.97 -17.44
C GLN A 450 -5.34 24.48 -18.62
N LYS A 451 -6.35 25.29 -18.32
CA LYS A 451 -7.15 25.97 -19.35
C LYS A 451 -6.37 27.19 -19.83
N ASN A 452 -6.14 27.30 -21.13
CA ASN A 452 -5.30 28.34 -21.75
C ASN A 452 -6.10 29.40 -22.52
N ASP A 453 -7.23 29.02 -23.13
CA ASP A 453 -8.09 29.94 -23.88
C ASP A 453 -9.56 29.60 -23.61
N ASP A 454 -10.37 30.61 -23.38
CA ASP A 454 -11.81 30.49 -23.19
C ASP A 454 -12.50 31.74 -23.70
N LYS A 455 -13.28 31.60 -24.76
CA LYS A 455 -14.03 32.71 -25.33
C LYS A 455 -15.39 32.25 -25.78
N PHE A 456 -16.41 32.99 -25.40
CA PHE A 456 -17.73 32.90 -26.01
C PHE A 456 -18.21 34.32 -26.32
N GLU A 457 -18.40 34.62 -27.60
CA GLU A 457 -18.84 35.93 -28.06
C GLU A 457 -20.01 35.76 -29.02
N PHE A 458 -21.09 36.48 -28.76
CA PHE A 458 -22.26 36.53 -29.63
C PHE A 458 -22.59 38.00 -29.92
N THR A 459 -22.69 38.34 -31.20
CA THR A 459 -23.05 39.68 -31.67
C THR A 459 -24.30 39.58 -32.53
N SER A 460 -25.28 40.43 -32.24
CA SER A 460 -26.53 40.56 -33.01
C SER A 460 -26.75 42.04 -33.33
N ARG A 461 -26.99 42.35 -34.61
CA ARG A 461 -27.23 43.71 -35.10
C ARG A 461 -28.46 43.71 -35.97
N PHE A 462 -29.46 44.51 -35.60
CA PHE A 462 -30.72 44.65 -36.32
C PHE A 462 -30.85 46.09 -36.82
N GLY A 463 -31.20 46.28 -38.10
CA GLY A 463 -31.31 47.61 -38.71
C GLY A 463 -31.97 47.63 -40.08
#